data_AF-A0A537Y404-F1
#
_entry.id   AF-A0A537Y404-F1
#
_cell.length_a   1.000
_cell.length_b   1.000
_cell.length_c   1.000
_cell.angle_alpha   90.00
_cell.angle_beta   90.00
_cell.angle_gamma   90.00
#
_symmetry.space_group_name_H-M   'P 1'
#
loop_
_entity.id
_entity.type
_entity.pdbx_description
1 polymer ?
#
loop_
_entity_poly.entity_id
_entity_poly.type
_entity_poly.pdbx_seq_one_letter_code
_entity_poly.pdbx_strand_id
1 'polypeptide(L)'
;SHGSPPGLYLLLFWITFWPGAPLAGMAAPAVWRARREPGAQFLLAWLVPSWIVFELVLTKLPHYVLPLYPAIAILTVGALERRVLSRSWLMRGSAWWFIIPALASIIAVVGAIALTRQPAFLAWPLAAAAMILGLFAWWLYDDSRAERSLLNAVVAAMLLAAAVYGVVVPSLTALFPSAEIARALRNVVCVGPKAAAAGFHEPSLVFMTDTSTVLTDGSGAADFLNQGSCRFALVEQRSERSFVQRAEAIGLRYNVARRIDGYNISQGKAVSIAIFRSEGTE
;
A
#
# COMPACT_ATOMS: atom_id res chain seq x y z
N SER A 1 -3.52 18.53 -9.15
CA SER A 1 -4.47 17.40 -8.98
C SER A 1 -5.04 17.04 -10.33
N HIS A 2 -4.53 15.99 -10.96
CA HIS A 2 -5.17 15.42 -12.14
C HIS A 2 -6.31 14.54 -11.65
N GLY A 3 -7.55 14.93 -11.92
CA GLY A 3 -8.73 14.13 -11.58
C GLY A 3 -8.68 12.81 -12.36
N SER A 4 -8.96 11.71 -11.69
CA SER A 4 -8.99 10.40 -12.34
C SER A 4 -10.23 10.26 -13.24
N PRO A 5 -10.13 9.62 -14.41
CA PRO A 5 -11.25 9.49 -15.33
C PRO A 5 -12.43 8.71 -14.72
N PRO A 6 -13.65 8.87 -15.27
CA PRO A 6 -14.77 7.99 -14.94
C PRO A 6 -14.43 6.53 -15.29
N GLY A 7 -14.89 5.59 -14.46
CA GLY A 7 -14.62 4.16 -14.61
C GLY A 7 -13.40 3.67 -13.83
N LEU A 8 -12.69 4.55 -13.12
CA LEU A 8 -11.56 4.15 -12.26
C LEU A 8 -12.01 3.14 -11.19
N TYR A 9 -13.16 3.36 -10.54
CA TYR A 9 -13.62 2.43 -9.50
C TYR A 9 -14.02 1.08 -10.08
N LEU A 10 -14.53 1.06 -11.31
CA LEU A 10 -14.82 -0.20 -12.01
C LEU A 10 -13.55 -0.99 -12.30
N LEU A 11 -12.45 -0.32 -12.66
CA LEU A 11 -11.15 -0.97 -12.84
C LEU A 11 -10.58 -1.47 -11.52
N LEU A 12 -10.61 -0.61 -10.48
CA LEU A 12 -10.10 -0.97 -9.15
C LEU A 12 -10.87 -2.12 -8.52
N PHE A 13 -12.19 -2.19 -8.74
CA PHE A 13 -13.08 -3.22 -8.20
C PHE A 13 -12.54 -4.64 -8.35
N TRP A 14 -11.96 -4.97 -9.51
CA TRP A 14 -11.43 -6.30 -9.79
C TRP A 14 -10.24 -6.69 -8.91
N ILE A 15 -9.52 -5.70 -8.39
CA ILE A 15 -8.36 -5.86 -7.51
C ILE A 15 -8.81 -5.76 -6.05
N THR A 16 -9.61 -4.75 -5.72
CA THR A 16 -9.95 -4.39 -4.34
C THR A 16 -11.07 -5.24 -3.74
N PHE A 17 -11.96 -5.78 -4.57
CA PHE A 17 -13.00 -6.74 -4.15
C PHE A 17 -12.60 -8.20 -4.46
N TRP A 18 -11.32 -8.44 -4.73
CA TRP A 18 -10.77 -9.78 -4.84
C TRP A 18 -10.90 -10.56 -3.52
N PRO A 19 -11.32 -11.84 -3.50
CA PRO A 19 -11.62 -12.75 -4.61
C PRO A 19 -13.08 -12.75 -5.10
N GLY A 20 -13.94 -11.88 -4.56
CA GLY A 20 -15.36 -11.82 -4.91
C GLY A 20 -15.69 -11.22 -6.28
N ALA A 21 -14.79 -10.40 -6.84
CA ALA A 21 -15.04 -9.67 -8.09
C ALA A 21 -15.45 -10.52 -9.31
N PRO A 22 -14.81 -11.67 -9.62
CA PRO A 22 -15.28 -12.56 -10.70
C PRO A 22 -16.69 -13.08 -10.48
N LEU A 23 -17.01 -13.50 -9.25
CA LEU A 23 -18.35 -13.98 -8.93
C LEU A 23 -19.38 -12.86 -9.08
N ALA A 24 -19.06 -11.66 -8.61
CA ALA A 24 -19.93 -10.50 -8.74
C ALA A 24 -20.20 -10.14 -10.20
N GLY A 25 -19.16 -10.12 -11.05
CA GLY A 25 -19.30 -9.92 -12.49
C GLY A 25 -20.17 -10.99 -13.16
N MET A 26 -20.02 -12.25 -12.74
CA MET A 26 -20.86 -13.35 -13.24
C MET A 26 -22.30 -13.29 -12.72
N ALA A 27 -22.51 -12.81 -11.50
CA ALA A 27 -23.82 -12.66 -10.88
C ALA A 27 -24.64 -11.49 -11.45
N ALA A 28 -23.99 -10.50 -12.09
CA ALA A 28 -24.64 -9.29 -12.56
C ALA A 28 -25.90 -9.52 -13.42
N PRO A 29 -25.94 -10.45 -14.41
CA PRO A 29 -27.15 -10.73 -15.17
C PRO A 29 -28.29 -11.33 -14.34
N ALA A 30 -27.96 -12.14 -13.33
CA ALA A 30 -28.94 -12.74 -12.43
C ALA A 30 -29.52 -11.69 -11.47
N VAL A 31 -28.66 -10.83 -10.92
CA VAL A 31 -29.07 -9.66 -10.11
C VAL A 31 -29.98 -8.74 -10.91
N TRP A 32 -29.65 -8.46 -12.17
CA TRP A 32 -30.47 -7.61 -13.04
C TRP A 32 -31.85 -8.20 -13.32
N ARG A 33 -31.96 -9.53 -13.45
CA ARG A 33 -33.24 -10.24 -13.57
C ARG A 33 -34.06 -10.16 -12.28
N ALA A 34 -33.40 -10.25 -11.12
CA ALA A 34 -34.02 -10.16 -9.80
C ALA A 34 -34.28 -8.72 -9.31
N ARG A 35 -33.99 -7.67 -10.10
CA ARG A 35 -34.08 -6.25 -9.69
C ARG A 35 -35.45 -5.77 -9.21
N ARG A 36 -36.52 -6.56 -9.41
CA ARG A 36 -37.87 -6.26 -8.92
C ARG A 36 -38.15 -6.81 -7.52
N GLU A 37 -37.26 -7.64 -6.99
CA GLU A 37 -37.41 -8.18 -5.64
C GLU A 37 -37.04 -7.10 -4.60
N PRO A 38 -37.78 -6.99 -3.48
CA PRO A 38 -37.56 -5.92 -2.49
C PRO A 38 -36.12 -5.87 -1.96
N GLY A 39 -35.51 -7.03 -1.69
CA GLY A 39 -34.12 -7.11 -1.22
C GLY A 39 -33.12 -6.63 -2.27
N ALA A 40 -33.30 -7.01 -3.53
CA ALA A 40 -32.44 -6.55 -4.61
C ALA A 40 -32.61 -5.05 -4.87
N GLN A 41 -33.83 -4.52 -4.77
CA GLN A 41 -34.09 -3.08 -4.90
C GLN A 41 -33.38 -2.26 -3.84
N PHE A 42 -33.46 -2.68 -2.57
CA PHE A 42 -32.76 -2.01 -1.47
C PHE A 42 -31.24 -1.97 -1.72
N LEU A 43 -30.65 -3.11 -2.05
CA LEU A 43 -29.20 -3.22 -2.28
C LEU A 43 -28.75 -2.44 -3.52
N LEU A 44 -29.54 -2.43 -4.59
CA LEU A 44 -29.26 -1.65 -5.80
C LEU A 44 -29.44 -0.14 -5.55
N ALA A 45 -30.41 0.27 -4.74
CA ALA A 45 -30.61 1.66 -4.34
C ALA A 45 -29.50 2.18 -3.42
N TRP A 46 -28.86 1.29 -2.65
CA TRP A 46 -27.63 1.61 -1.92
C TRP A 46 -26.43 1.69 -2.87
N LEU A 47 -26.25 0.67 -3.73
CA LEU A 47 -25.06 0.52 -4.57
C LEU A 47 -24.99 1.55 -5.69
N VAL A 48 -26.02 1.64 -6.55
CA VAL A 48 -25.95 2.34 -7.83
C VAL A 48 -25.81 3.86 -7.66
N PRO A 49 -26.66 4.56 -6.86
CA PRO A 49 -26.54 6.00 -6.69
C PRO A 49 -25.21 6.39 -6.03
N SER A 50 -24.80 5.65 -4.99
CA SER A 50 -23.53 5.90 -4.30
C SER A 50 -22.32 5.70 -5.23
N TRP A 51 -22.34 4.64 -6.06
CA TRP A 51 -21.29 4.39 -7.03
C TRP A 51 -21.19 5.52 -8.07
N ILE A 52 -22.32 5.99 -8.58
CA ILE A 52 -22.36 7.13 -9.51
C ILE A 52 -21.76 8.37 -8.85
N VAL A 53 -22.15 8.68 -7.61
CA VAL A 53 -21.59 9.82 -6.88
C VAL A 53 -20.07 9.70 -6.74
N PHE A 54 -19.55 8.55 -6.31
CA PHE A 54 -18.11 8.36 -6.19
C PHE A 54 -17.38 8.49 -7.54
N GLU A 55 -17.95 7.96 -8.63
CA GLU A 55 -17.38 8.13 -9.97
C GLU A 55 -17.40 9.58 -10.47
N LEU A 56 -18.29 10.43 -9.97
CA LEU A 56 -18.38 11.85 -10.31
C LEU A 56 -17.44 12.74 -9.47
N VAL A 57 -16.97 12.27 -8.31
CA VAL A 57 -16.03 13.04 -7.47
C VAL A 57 -14.68 13.19 -8.19
N LEU A 58 -14.13 14.41 -8.17
CA LEU A 58 -12.85 14.75 -8.81
C LEU A 58 -11.64 14.09 -8.14
N THR A 59 -11.62 14.08 -6.80
CA THR A 59 -10.56 13.46 -6.00
C THR A 59 -10.96 12.03 -5.65
N LYS A 60 -10.50 11.04 -6.43
CA LYS A 60 -10.82 9.63 -6.20
C LYS A 60 -9.72 8.93 -5.43
N LEU A 61 -10.00 8.52 -4.19
CA LEU A 61 -9.15 7.59 -3.45
C LEU A 61 -9.70 6.16 -3.58
N PRO A 62 -8.82 5.13 -3.74
CA PRO A 62 -9.27 3.75 -3.96
C PRO A 62 -10.25 3.21 -2.92
N HIS A 63 -10.15 3.66 -1.67
CA HIS A 63 -10.94 3.15 -0.56
C HIS A 63 -12.36 3.74 -0.45
N TYR A 64 -12.74 4.75 -1.25
CA TYR A 64 -14.05 5.39 -1.13
C TYR A 64 -15.23 4.45 -1.38
N VAL A 65 -15.06 3.45 -2.22
CA VAL A 65 -16.12 2.47 -2.56
C VAL A 65 -16.23 1.30 -1.58
N LEU A 66 -15.35 1.21 -0.57
CA LEU A 66 -15.40 0.13 0.43
C LEU A 66 -16.77 -0.04 1.10
N PRO A 67 -17.51 1.02 1.46
CA PRO A 67 -18.85 0.88 2.05
C PRO A 67 -19.87 0.22 1.12
N LEU A 68 -19.59 0.11 -0.19
CA LEU A 68 -20.49 -0.50 -1.17
C LEU A 68 -20.26 -2.01 -1.33
N TYR A 69 -19.11 -2.51 -0.87
CA TYR A 69 -18.75 -3.93 -1.02
C TYR A 69 -19.69 -4.90 -0.29
N PRO A 70 -20.25 -4.58 0.89
CA PRO A 70 -21.27 -5.43 1.52
C PRO A 70 -22.50 -5.63 0.62
N ALA A 71 -23.00 -4.59 -0.04
CA ALA A 71 -24.14 -4.69 -0.93
C ALA A 71 -23.85 -5.61 -2.13
N ILE A 72 -22.66 -5.46 -2.72
CA ILE A 72 -22.19 -6.31 -3.82
C ILE A 72 -22.05 -7.76 -3.36
N ALA A 73 -21.49 -8.01 -2.17
CA ALA A 73 -21.32 -9.35 -1.61
C ALA A 73 -22.67 -10.06 -1.43
N ILE A 74 -23.65 -9.38 -0.83
CA ILE A 74 -24.99 -9.95 -0.59
C ILE A 74 -25.69 -10.28 -1.92
N LEU A 75 -25.66 -9.36 -2.90
CA LEU A 75 -26.21 -9.59 -4.23
C LEU A 75 -25.54 -10.77 -4.94
N THR A 76 -24.22 -10.90 -4.80
CA THR A 76 -23.42 -11.97 -5.41
C THR A 76 -23.77 -13.34 -4.82
N VAL A 77 -23.82 -13.45 -3.49
CA VAL A 77 -24.17 -14.71 -2.81
C VAL A 77 -25.62 -15.10 -3.10
N GLY A 78 -26.56 -14.14 -3.05
CA GLY A 78 -27.97 -14.41 -3.38
C GLY A 78 -28.17 -14.92 -4.82
N ALA A 79 -27.35 -14.49 -5.77
CA ALA A 79 -27.36 -15.03 -7.13
C ALA A 79 -26.75 -16.44 -7.23
N LEU A 80 -25.73 -16.73 -6.42
CA LEU A 80 -25.04 -18.02 -6.38
C LEU A 80 -25.91 -19.12 -5.75
N GLU A 81 -26.57 -18.83 -4.64
CA GLU A 81 -27.47 -19.77 -3.94
C GLU A 81 -28.62 -20.25 -4.83
N ARG A 82 -29.13 -19.38 -5.69
CA ARG A 82 -30.22 -19.70 -6.61
C ARG A 82 -29.80 -20.57 -7.81
N ARG A 83 -28.51 -20.95 -7.91
CA ARG A 83 -27.93 -21.78 -8.97
C ARG A 83 -28.30 -21.34 -10.40
N VAL A 84 -28.48 -20.04 -10.61
CA VAL A 84 -28.95 -19.47 -11.89
C VAL A 84 -27.79 -19.32 -12.90
N LEU A 85 -26.57 -19.65 -12.49
CA LEU A 85 -25.36 -19.53 -13.30
C LEU A 85 -24.96 -20.90 -13.86
N SER A 86 -24.60 -20.95 -15.14
CA SER A 86 -24.16 -22.20 -15.76
C SER A 86 -22.76 -22.61 -15.25
N ARG A 87 -22.54 -23.91 -15.07
CA ARG A 87 -21.26 -24.50 -14.63
C ARG A 87 -20.06 -24.04 -15.46
N SER A 88 -20.20 -23.99 -16.79
CA SER A 88 -19.12 -23.59 -17.71
C SER A 88 -18.74 -22.11 -17.60
N TRP A 89 -19.68 -21.26 -17.16
CA TRP A 89 -19.47 -19.84 -16.92
C TRP A 89 -18.74 -19.62 -15.60
N LEU A 90 -19.19 -20.31 -14.55
CA LEU A 90 -18.58 -20.30 -13.22
C LEU A 90 -17.14 -20.84 -13.23
N MET A 91 -16.86 -21.95 -13.91
CA MET A 91 -15.50 -22.51 -14.00
C MET A 91 -14.52 -21.61 -14.75
N ARG A 92 -14.99 -20.84 -15.75
CA ARG A 92 -14.14 -19.85 -16.44
C ARG A 92 -13.90 -18.62 -15.58
N GLY A 93 -14.90 -18.17 -14.82
CA GLY A 93 -14.75 -17.05 -13.89
C GLY A 93 -13.86 -17.38 -12.69
N SER A 94 -13.91 -18.62 -12.18
CA SER A 94 -13.04 -19.06 -11.08
C SER A 94 -11.58 -19.26 -11.50
N ALA A 95 -11.26 -19.33 -12.80
CA ALA A 95 -9.87 -19.34 -13.27
C ALA A 95 -9.11 -18.06 -12.89
N TRP A 96 -9.83 -16.93 -12.78
CA TRP A 96 -9.23 -15.70 -12.25
C TRP A 96 -8.69 -15.89 -10.83
N TRP A 97 -9.25 -16.82 -10.04
CA TRP A 97 -8.79 -17.11 -8.67
C TRP A 97 -7.34 -17.54 -8.60
N PHE A 98 -6.81 -18.07 -9.70
CA PHE A 98 -5.41 -18.40 -9.88
C PHE A 98 -4.62 -17.28 -10.58
N ILE A 99 -5.19 -16.69 -11.64
CA ILE A 99 -4.48 -15.71 -12.49
C ILE A 99 -4.07 -14.45 -11.73
N ILE A 100 -4.96 -13.90 -10.88
CA ILE A 100 -4.67 -12.65 -10.16
C ILE A 100 -3.56 -12.84 -9.11
N PRO A 101 -3.61 -13.86 -8.23
CA PRO A 101 -2.49 -14.16 -7.32
C PRO A 101 -1.17 -14.45 -8.04
N ALA A 102 -1.22 -15.16 -9.18
CA ALA A 102 -0.05 -15.46 -10.00
C ALA A 102 0.59 -14.17 -10.55
N LEU A 103 -0.22 -13.29 -11.16
CA LEU A 103 0.25 -12.03 -11.70
C LEU A 103 0.74 -11.09 -10.60
N ALA A 104 0.02 -11.00 -9.48
CA ALA A 104 0.43 -10.19 -8.33
C ALA A 104 1.77 -10.66 -7.76
N SER A 105 2.00 -11.97 -7.71
CA SER A 105 3.26 -12.58 -7.27
C SER A 105 4.41 -12.27 -8.24
N ILE A 106 4.18 -12.34 -9.55
CA ILE A 106 5.17 -11.94 -10.56
C ILE A 106 5.50 -10.45 -10.43
N ILE A 107 4.49 -9.58 -10.33
CA ILE A 107 4.69 -8.13 -10.17
C ILE A 107 5.45 -7.83 -8.87
N ALA A 108 5.12 -8.51 -7.76
CA ALA A 108 5.82 -8.34 -6.49
C ALA A 108 7.30 -8.74 -6.59
N VAL A 109 7.62 -9.87 -7.23
CA VAL A 109 9.01 -10.31 -7.43
C VAL A 109 9.76 -9.35 -8.35
N VAL A 110 9.19 -8.98 -9.49
CA VAL A 110 9.81 -8.05 -10.44
C VAL A 110 9.99 -6.67 -9.82
N GLY A 111 8.97 -6.15 -9.13
CA GLY A 111 8.99 -4.87 -8.45
C GLY A 111 10.02 -4.83 -7.33
N ALA A 112 10.11 -5.90 -6.53
CA ALA A 112 11.15 -6.02 -5.50
C ALA A 112 12.55 -5.98 -6.12
N ILE A 113 12.81 -6.76 -7.18
CA ILE A 113 14.13 -6.78 -7.86
C ILE A 113 14.45 -5.40 -8.46
N ALA A 114 13.49 -4.77 -9.12
CA ALA A 114 13.68 -3.46 -9.75
C ALA A 114 13.97 -2.36 -8.73
N LEU A 115 13.34 -2.41 -7.56
CA LEU A 115 13.45 -1.37 -6.54
C LEU A 115 14.64 -1.57 -5.59
N THR A 116 14.94 -2.80 -5.19
CA THR A 116 16.03 -3.09 -4.23
C THR A 116 17.36 -3.40 -4.90
N ARG A 117 17.37 -3.61 -6.23
CA ARG A 117 18.54 -4.10 -7.00
C ARG A 117 19.12 -5.41 -6.45
N GLN A 118 18.37 -6.11 -5.59
CA GLN A 118 18.75 -7.38 -4.99
C GLN A 118 17.65 -8.43 -5.23
N PRO A 119 18.03 -9.69 -5.48
CA PRO A 119 17.05 -10.77 -5.54
C PRO A 119 16.35 -10.91 -4.18
N ALA A 120 15.05 -10.61 -4.15
CA ALA A 120 14.20 -10.79 -2.97
C ALA A 120 13.91 -12.28 -2.74
N PHE A 121 14.94 -13.05 -2.35
CA PHE A 121 14.88 -14.51 -2.15
C PHE A 121 13.75 -14.92 -1.20
N LEU A 122 13.39 -14.06 -0.24
CA LEU A 122 12.31 -14.30 0.71
C LEU A 122 10.91 -14.21 0.08
N ALA A 123 10.74 -13.47 -1.02
CA ALA A 123 9.45 -13.33 -1.73
C ALA A 123 9.10 -14.58 -2.55
N TRP A 124 10.09 -15.39 -2.92
CA TRP A 124 9.93 -16.56 -3.79
C TRP A 124 9.10 -17.69 -3.15
N PRO A 125 9.38 -18.14 -1.91
CA PRO A 125 8.55 -19.17 -1.27
C PRO A 125 7.12 -18.69 -1.01
N LEU A 126 6.90 -17.40 -0.78
CA LEU A 126 5.55 -16.82 -0.58
C LEU A 126 4.77 -16.74 -1.89
N ALA A 127 5.42 -16.34 -2.98
CA ALA A 127 4.86 -16.39 -4.32
C ALA A 127 4.49 -17.82 -4.74
N ALA A 128 5.37 -18.79 -4.45
CA ALA A 128 5.10 -20.21 -4.69
C ALA A 128 3.92 -20.72 -3.85
N ALA A 129 3.85 -20.37 -2.57
CA ALA A 129 2.73 -20.75 -1.71
C ALA A 129 1.39 -20.15 -2.20
N ALA A 130 1.37 -18.88 -2.60
CA ALA A 130 0.20 -18.23 -3.16
C ALA A 130 -0.27 -18.87 -4.48
N MET A 131 0.67 -19.18 -5.38
CA MET A 131 0.41 -19.92 -6.62
C MET A 131 -0.18 -21.30 -6.34
N ILE A 132 0.41 -22.05 -5.41
CA ILE A 132 -0.05 -23.37 -5.02
C ILE A 132 -1.47 -23.29 -4.44
N LEU A 133 -1.74 -22.37 -3.51
CA LEU A 133 -3.06 -22.18 -2.91
C LEU A 133 -4.12 -21.76 -3.93
N GLY A 134 -3.78 -20.85 -4.86
CA GLY A 134 -4.68 -20.45 -5.95
C GLY A 134 -4.98 -21.61 -6.91
N LEU A 135 -3.97 -22.44 -7.20
CA LEU A 135 -4.13 -23.63 -8.04
C LEU A 135 -5.02 -24.67 -7.36
N PHE A 136 -4.81 -24.91 -6.07
CA PHE A 136 -5.67 -25.79 -5.27
C PHE A 136 -7.11 -25.25 -5.17
N ALA A 137 -7.30 -23.95 -5.00
CA ALA A 137 -8.63 -23.33 -4.95
C ALA A 137 -9.38 -23.45 -6.29
N TRP A 138 -8.67 -23.29 -7.42
CA TRP A 138 -9.24 -23.49 -8.75
C TRP A 138 -9.51 -24.97 -9.05
N TRP A 139 -8.57 -25.86 -8.72
CA TRP A 139 -8.68 -27.30 -8.97
C TRP A 139 -9.79 -27.95 -8.12
N LEU A 140 -9.98 -27.46 -6.89
CA LEU A 140 -11.06 -27.88 -5.98
C LEU A 140 -12.37 -27.11 -6.22
N TYR A 141 -12.48 -26.34 -7.31
CA TYR A 141 -13.74 -25.71 -7.68
C TYR A 141 -14.75 -26.78 -8.11
N ASP A 142 -15.72 -27.04 -7.24
CA ASP A 142 -16.82 -27.96 -7.50
C ASP A 142 -18.13 -27.18 -7.50
N ASP A 143 -18.79 -27.17 -8.66
CA ASP A 143 -20.07 -26.51 -8.90
C ASP A 143 -21.19 -27.03 -7.97
N SER A 144 -21.07 -28.27 -7.52
CA SER A 144 -22.01 -28.86 -6.55
C SER A 144 -21.83 -28.30 -5.13
N ARG A 145 -20.69 -27.65 -4.85
CA ARG A 145 -20.26 -27.12 -3.55
C ARG A 145 -19.69 -25.69 -3.67
N ALA A 146 -20.31 -24.83 -4.48
CA ALA A 146 -19.84 -23.46 -4.75
C ALA A 146 -19.51 -22.64 -3.49
N GLU A 147 -20.26 -22.84 -2.40
CA GLU A 147 -19.99 -22.24 -1.09
C GLU A 147 -18.61 -22.62 -0.54
N ARG A 148 -18.25 -23.92 -0.58
CA ARG A 148 -16.94 -24.39 -0.10
C ARG A 148 -15.81 -23.86 -0.97
N SER A 149 -16.01 -23.81 -2.30
CA SER A 149 -15.02 -23.27 -3.21
C SER A 149 -14.80 -21.76 -3.00
N LEU A 150 -15.86 -21.00 -2.69
CA LEU A 150 -15.74 -19.60 -2.30
C LEU A 150 -14.98 -19.44 -0.98
N LEU A 151 -15.30 -20.24 0.04
CA LEU A 151 -14.58 -20.21 1.32
C LEU A 151 -13.09 -20.52 1.13
N ASN A 152 -12.75 -21.50 0.30
CA ASN A 152 -11.35 -21.81 -0.03
C ASN A 152 -10.65 -20.63 -0.72
N ALA A 153 -11.33 -19.93 -1.64
CA ALA A 153 -10.79 -18.74 -2.30
C ALA A 153 -10.56 -17.59 -1.31
N VAL A 154 -11.48 -17.38 -0.35
CA VAL A 154 -11.32 -16.39 0.72
C VAL A 154 -10.14 -16.72 1.61
N VAL A 155 -10.00 -17.98 2.06
CA VAL A 155 -8.85 -18.41 2.87
C VAL A 155 -7.54 -18.22 2.10
N ALA A 156 -7.48 -18.60 0.82
CA ALA A 156 -6.31 -18.38 -0.02
C ALA A 156 -5.97 -16.88 -0.15
N ALA A 157 -6.98 -16.01 -0.33
CA ALA A 157 -6.81 -14.57 -0.38
C ALA A 157 -6.30 -13.99 0.96
N MET A 158 -6.79 -14.49 2.09
CA MET A 158 -6.30 -14.09 3.42
C MET A 158 -4.84 -14.49 3.64
N LEU A 159 -4.46 -15.71 3.24
CA LEU A 159 -3.08 -16.18 3.32
C LEU A 159 -2.15 -15.36 2.41
N LEU A 160 -2.58 -15.06 1.18
CA LEU A 160 -1.86 -14.17 0.27
C LEU A 160 -1.72 -12.76 0.87
N ALA A 161 -2.78 -12.19 1.44
CA ALA A 161 -2.73 -10.89 2.08
C ALA A 161 -1.76 -10.89 3.27
N ALA A 162 -1.79 -11.92 4.12
CA ALA A 162 -0.86 -12.06 5.23
C ALA A 162 0.60 -12.17 4.74
N ALA A 163 0.84 -12.93 3.67
CA ALA A 163 2.17 -13.04 3.04
C ALA A 163 2.67 -11.69 2.50
N VAL A 164 1.84 -10.99 1.72
CA VAL A 164 2.20 -9.73 1.08
C VAL A 164 2.40 -8.63 2.12
N TYR A 165 1.43 -8.41 3.02
CA TYR A 165 1.49 -7.31 3.99
C TYR A 165 2.37 -7.63 5.20
N GLY A 166 2.49 -8.91 5.59
CA GLY A 166 3.29 -9.33 6.74
C GLY A 166 4.78 -9.54 6.44
N VAL A 167 5.13 -9.89 5.19
CA VAL A 167 6.53 -10.20 4.81
C VAL A 167 7.03 -9.31 3.68
N VAL A 168 6.32 -9.24 2.56
CA VAL A 168 6.82 -8.53 1.37
C VAL A 168 6.90 -7.03 1.61
N VAL A 169 5.78 -6.38 1.97
CA VAL A 169 5.74 -4.92 2.16
C VAL A 169 6.76 -4.45 3.20
N PRO A 170 6.87 -5.04 4.41
CA PRO A 170 7.87 -4.62 5.39
C PRO A 170 9.33 -4.80 4.95
N SER A 171 9.60 -5.75 4.04
CA SER A 171 10.95 -5.96 3.49
C SER A 171 11.39 -4.89 2.50
N LEU A 172 10.46 -4.09 1.96
CA LEU A 172 10.73 -3.00 1.02
C LEU A 172 11.23 -1.74 1.76
N THR A 173 12.39 -1.82 2.42
CA THR A 173 12.94 -0.76 3.27
C THR A 173 13.07 0.60 2.58
N ALA A 174 13.32 0.62 1.26
CA ALA A 174 13.37 1.84 0.45
C ALA A 174 12.04 2.63 0.41
N LEU A 175 10.90 1.95 0.61
CA LEU A 175 9.58 2.58 0.71
C LEU A 175 9.29 3.19 2.09
N PHE A 176 10.14 2.90 3.08
CA PHE A 176 9.96 3.34 4.47
C PHE A 176 11.20 4.10 4.98
N PRO A 177 11.60 5.22 4.34
CA PRO A 177 12.79 5.99 4.75
C PRO A 177 12.69 6.47 6.20
N SER A 178 11.51 6.86 6.68
CA SER A 178 11.27 7.24 8.08
C SER A 178 11.62 6.14 9.08
N ALA A 179 11.39 4.87 8.74
CA ALA A 179 11.72 3.74 9.60
C ALA A 179 13.23 3.50 9.67
N GLU A 180 13.94 3.65 8.54
CA GLU A 180 15.40 3.56 8.49
C GLU A 180 16.08 4.72 9.25
N ILE A 181 15.57 5.94 9.11
CA ILE A 181 16.04 7.11 9.86
C ILE A 181 15.88 6.88 11.36
N ALA A 182 14.69 6.44 11.78
CA ALA A 182 14.43 6.16 13.18
C ALA A 182 15.34 5.05 13.75
N ARG A 183 15.65 4.01 12.96
CA ARG A 183 16.64 2.99 13.36
C ARG A 183 18.04 3.58 13.49
N ALA A 184 18.45 4.45 12.57
CA ALA A 184 19.74 5.12 12.64
C ALA A 184 19.87 6.00 13.89
N LEU A 185 18.81 6.75 14.24
CA LEU A 185 18.77 7.59 15.44
C LEU A 185 18.69 6.79 16.74
N ARG A 186 18.09 5.59 16.76
CA ARG A 186 18.05 4.73 17.96
C ARG A 186 19.40 4.09 18.31
N ASN A 187 20.29 3.97 17.34
CA ASN A 187 21.59 3.32 17.51
C ASN A 187 22.71 4.30 17.91
N VAL A 188 22.38 5.57 18.13
CA VAL A 188 23.36 6.58 18.58
C VAL A 188 23.59 6.46 20.08
N VAL A 189 24.80 6.78 20.53
CA VAL A 189 25.20 6.58 21.94
C VAL A 189 24.70 7.72 22.86
N CYS A 190 24.02 8.72 22.31
CA CYS A 190 23.66 9.93 23.02
C CYS A 190 22.28 9.88 23.71
N VAL A 191 22.15 10.53 24.87
CA VAL A 191 20.93 10.55 25.68
C VAL A 191 19.98 11.63 25.17
N GLY A 192 18.80 11.24 24.67
CA GLY A 192 17.76 12.15 24.20
C GLY A 192 18.06 12.81 22.85
N PRO A 193 18.28 12.04 21.77
CA PRO A 193 18.58 12.58 20.45
C PRO A 193 17.44 13.46 19.94
N LYS A 194 17.73 14.73 19.66
CA LYS A 194 16.76 15.65 19.04
C LYS A 194 17.01 15.74 17.54
N ALA A 195 15.93 15.76 16.76
CA ALA A 195 16.00 15.81 15.31
C ALA A 195 15.36 17.09 14.74
N ALA A 196 15.92 17.58 13.65
CA ALA A 196 15.27 18.55 12.77
C ALA A 196 15.22 17.99 11.35
N ALA A 197 14.08 18.14 10.67
CA ALA A 197 13.88 17.63 9.31
C ALA A 197 13.70 18.77 8.31
N ALA A 198 14.53 18.76 7.27
CA ALA A 198 14.54 19.77 6.20
C ALA A 198 14.25 19.13 4.85
N GLY A 199 13.17 19.56 4.18
CA GLY A 199 12.76 19.06 2.86
C GLY A 199 12.05 17.70 2.88
N PHE A 200 12.04 16.98 4.00
CA PHE A 200 11.29 15.73 4.18
C PHE A 200 10.35 15.82 5.40
N HIS A 201 9.08 16.11 5.14
CA HIS A 201 8.06 16.39 6.16
C HIS A 201 6.95 15.33 6.20
N GLU A 202 7.32 14.04 6.19
CA GLU A 202 6.33 12.98 6.35
C GLU A 202 5.84 12.87 7.80
N PRO A 203 4.53 12.70 8.04
CA PRO A 203 4.01 12.44 9.39
C PRO A 203 4.61 11.18 10.04
N SER A 204 4.96 10.18 9.22
CA SER A 204 5.62 8.94 9.64
C SER A 204 6.99 9.21 10.28
N LEU A 205 7.70 10.26 9.86
CA LEU A 205 9.00 10.61 10.42
C LEU A 205 8.85 11.05 11.86
N VAL A 206 7.96 12.02 12.12
CA VAL A 206 7.68 12.55 13.47
C VAL A 206 7.19 11.44 14.38
N PHE A 207 6.32 10.56 13.88
CA PHE A 207 5.82 9.41 14.62
C PHE A 207 6.92 8.40 15.01
N MET A 208 7.85 8.11 14.10
CA MET A 208 8.88 7.08 14.31
C MET A 208 10.11 7.58 15.07
N THR A 209 10.31 8.90 15.13
CA THR A 209 11.45 9.54 15.79
C THR A 209 11.04 10.12 17.13
N ASP A 210 10.52 11.36 17.14
CA ASP A 210 9.95 12.01 18.32
C ASP A 210 8.99 13.14 17.89
N THR A 211 7.95 13.37 18.69
CA THR A 211 7.05 14.53 18.62
C THR A 211 7.77 15.87 18.74
N SER A 212 8.96 15.88 19.32
CA SER A 212 9.82 17.07 19.42
C SER A 212 10.61 17.39 18.13
N THR A 213 10.46 16.57 17.07
CA THR A 213 11.15 16.76 15.79
C THR A 213 10.74 18.07 15.14
N VAL A 214 11.72 18.95 14.92
CA VAL A 214 11.49 20.27 14.33
C VAL A 214 11.41 20.15 12.81
N LEU A 215 10.26 20.48 12.22
CA LEU A 215 10.12 20.58 10.77
C LEU A 215 10.55 21.97 10.32
N THR A 216 11.60 22.04 9.49
CA THR A 216 12.21 23.31 9.09
C THR A 216 12.76 23.24 7.66
N ASP A 217 13.50 24.26 7.23
CA ASP A 217 14.25 24.31 5.97
C ASP A 217 15.76 24.02 6.21
N GLY A 218 16.56 24.01 5.14
CA GLY A 218 17.98 23.68 5.28
C GLY A 218 18.73 24.66 6.19
N SER A 219 18.41 25.96 6.13
CA SER A 219 18.98 26.97 7.02
C SER A 219 18.63 26.73 8.49
N GLY A 220 17.36 26.50 8.80
CA GLY A 220 16.91 26.24 10.15
C GLY A 220 17.45 24.91 10.70
N ALA A 221 17.71 23.92 9.84
CA ALA A 221 18.38 22.69 10.24
C ALA A 221 19.85 22.92 10.63
N ALA A 222 20.57 23.82 9.94
CA ALA A 222 21.93 24.21 10.32
C ALA A 222 21.95 24.97 11.65
N ASP A 223 21.02 25.93 11.83
CA ASP A 223 20.86 26.67 13.08
C ASP A 223 20.49 25.74 14.24
N PHE A 224 19.62 24.73 14.00
CA PHE A 224 19.27 23.72 14.99
C PHE A 224 20.47 22.89 15.42
N LEU A 225 21.31 22.48 14.46
CA LEU A 225 22.49 21.66 14.74
C LEU A 225 23.53 22.43 15.58
N ASN A 226 23.58 23.76 15.47
CA ASN A 226 24.46 24.62 16.26
C ASN A 226 24.03 24.82 17.73
N GLN A 227 22.83 24.37 18.13
CA GLN A 227 22.28 24.59 19.48
C GLN A 227 22.79 23.61 20.55
N GLY A 228 23.77 22.76 20.24
CA GLY A 228 24.42 21.88 21.22
C GLY A 228 24.76 20.49 20.69
N SER A 229 25.08 19.59 21.62
CA SER A 229 25.39 18.18 21.35
C SER A 229 24.12 17.31 21.28
N CYS A 230 24.25 16.09 20.74
CA CYS A 230 23.16 15.10 20.57
C CYS A 230 21.97 15.63 19.72
N ARG A 231 22.30 16.34 18.64
CA ARG A 231 21.33 16.86 17.67
C ARG A 231 21.64 16.33 16.28
N PHE A 232 20.59 16.02 15.55
CA PHE A 232 20.68 15.45 14.21
C PHE A 232 19.84 16.29 13.24
N ALA A 233 20.45 16.68 12.13
CA ALA A 233 19.76 17.34 11.04
C ALA A 233 19.51 16.31 9.91
N LEU A 234 18.24 16.04 9.64
CA LEU A 234 17.74 15.15 8.60
C LEU A 234 17.44 15.99 7.36
N VAL A 235 18.38 16.08 6.43
CA VAL A 235 18.29 17.02 5.32
C VAL A 235 18.13 16.26 4.01
N GLU A 236 17.03 16.54 3.31
CA GLU A 236 16.80 16.01 1.96
C GLU A 236 17.70 16.74 0.95
N GLN A 237 18.15 16.03 -0.08
CA GLN A 237 19.12 16.48 -1.07
C GLN A 237 18.80 17.86 -1.68
N ARG A 238 17.52 18.22 -1.89
CA ARG A 238 17.14 19.53 -2.45
C ARG A 238 17.32 20.67 -1.45
N SER A 239 17.22 20.40 -0.15
CA SER A 239 17.45 21.37 0.93
C SER A 239 18.92 21.43 1.37
N GLU A 240 19.75 20.46 0.95
CA GLU A 240 21.15 20.33 1.34
C GLU A 240 21.98 21.57 0.97
N ARG A 241 21.75 22.18 -0.19
CA ARG A 241 22.46 23.41 -0.61
C ARG A 241 22.24 24.57 0.37
N SER A 242 21.00 24.78 0.82
CA SER A 242 20.68 25.83 1.79
C SER A 242 21.25 25.54 3.18
N PHE A 243 21.34 24.27 3.56
CA PHE A 243 21.98 23.84 4.80
C PHE A 243 23.49 24.13 4.78
N VAL A 244 24.21 23.74 3.72
CA VAL A 244 25.65 23.96 3.60
C VAL A 244 26.00 25.45 3.62
N GLN A 245 25.28 26.27 2.85
CA GLN A 245 25.49 27.72 2.83
C GLN A 245 25.31 28.35 4.21
N ARG A 246 24.30 27.93 4.96
CA ARG A 246 24.07 28.43 6.31
C ARG A 246 25.14 27.92 7.29
N ALA A 247 25.52 26.65 7.20
CA ALA A 247 26.55 26.05 8.04
C ALA A 247 27.91 26.75 7.86
N GLU A 248 28.29 27.08 6.63
CA GLU A 248 29.50 27.87 6.33
C GLU A 248 29.41 29.27 6.93
N ALA A 249 28.27 29.95 6.77
CA ALA A 249 28.07 31.30 7.29
C ALA A 249 28.14 31.40 8.82
N ILE A 250 27.75 30.34 9.54
CA ILE A 250 27.81 30.27 11.01
C ILE A 250 29.05 29.55 11.53
N GLY A 251 29.96 29.10 10.65
CA GLY A 251 31.17 28.36 11.02
C GLY A 251 30.91 26.99 11.65
N LEU A 252 29.76 26.37 11.35
CA LEU A 252 29.37 25.08 11.91
C LEU A 252 30.21 23.95 11.31
N ARG A 253 30.86 23.18 12.18
CA ARG A 253 31.52 21.94 11.78
C ARG A 253 30.58 20.75 11.97
N TYR A 254 30.40 19.99 10.89
CA TYR A 254 29.45 18.90 10.83
C TYR A 254 30.05 17.69 10.12
N ASN A 255 29.52 16.51 10.45
CA ASN A 255 29.82 15.25 9.78
C ASN A 255 28.53 14.60 9.26
N VAL A 256 28.64 13.91 8.12
CA VAL A 256 27.56 13.07 7.60
C VAL A 256 27.66 11.70 8.25
N ALA A 257 26.70 11.37 9.11
CA ALA A 257 26.66 10.07 9.78
C ALA A 257 26.24 8.95 8.81
N ARG A 258 25.20 9.22 8.01
CA ARG A 258 24.65 8.28 7.03
C ARG A 258 23.80 9.00 6.00
N ARG A 259 23.77 8.47 4.77
CA ARG A 259 22.78 8.83 3.75
C ARG A 259 21.81 7.68 3.55
N ILE A 260 20.52 8.00 3.45
CA ILE A 260 19.43 7.06 3.27
C ILE A 260 18.70 7.45 2.01
N ASP A 261 18.76 6.58 1.01
CA ASP A 261 17.99 6.72 -0.22
C ASP A 261 16.66 5.99 -0.08
N GLY A 262 15.59 6.59 -0.57
CA GLY A 262 14.26 6.03 -0.48
C GLY A 262 13.27 6.67 -1.44
N TYR A 263 11.99 6.36 -1.24
CA TYR A 263 10.91 6.85 -2.07
C TYR A 263 9.76 7.37 -1.21
N ASN A 264 9.40 8.63 -1.38
CA ASN A 264 8.24 9.24 -0.75
C ASN A 264 6.98 8.83 -1.52
N ILE A 265 6.22 7.88 -0.99
CA ILE A 265 5.01 7.35 -1.62
C ILE A 265 3.91 8.41 -1.66
N SER A 266 3.86 9.31 -0.67
CA SER A 266 2.83 10.36 -0.58
C SER A 266 2.97 11.40 -1.70
N GLN A 267 4.22 11.71 -2.09
CA GLN A 267 4.54 12.68 -3.14
C GLN A 267 4.92 12.04 -4.48
N GLY A 268 5.13 10.71 -4.51
CA GLY A 268 5.55 9.98 -5.71
C GLY A 268 6.94 10.38 -6.20
N LYS A 269 7.90 10.61 -5.31
CA LYS A 269 9.25 11.07 -5.66
C LYS A 269 10.32 10.28 -4.93
N ALA A 270 11.41 9.99 -5.63
CA ALA A 270 12.65 9.55 -4.99
C ALA A 270 13.19 10.66 -4.08
N VAL A 271 13.70 10.27 -2.91
CA VAL A 271 14.27 11.15 -1.90
C VAL A 271 15.59 10.57 -1.42
N SER A 272 16.56 11.45 -1.19
CA SER A 272 17.84 11.10 -0.56
C SER A 272 18.04 11.99 0.64
N ILE A 273 18.14 11.39 1.82
CA ILE A 273 18.15 12.09 3.10
C ILE A 273 19.49 11.83 3.77
N ALA A 274 20.24 12.90 4.03
CA ALA A 274 21.47 12.84 4.80
C ALA A 274 21.20 13.14 6.28
N ILE A 275 21.79 12.33 7.15
CA ILE A 275 21.80 12.54 8.59
C ILE A 275 23.10 13.25 8.94
N PHE A 276 22.99 14.54 9.26
CA PHE A 276 24.09 15.38 9.72
C PHE A 276 24.14 15.41 11.25
N ARG A 277 25.34 15.42 11.80
CA ARG A 277 25.62 15.59 13.23
C ARG A 277 26.75 16.60 13.44
N SER A 278 26.79 17.26 14.60
CA SER A 278 27.90 18.16 14.95
C SER A 278 29.20 17.37 15.18
N GLU A 279 30.35 17.94 14.81
CA GLU A 279 31.65 17.33 15.14
C GLU A 279 31.77 17.10 16.66
N GLY A 280 32.12 15.87 17.08
CA GLY A 280 32.25 15.49 18.50
C GLY A 280 31.04 14.74 19.10
N THR A 281 30.01 14.45 18.32
CA THR A 281 28.96 13.48 18.71
C THR A 281 29.27 12.09 18.14
N GLU A 282 29.54 11.11 19.01
CA GLU A 282 29.72 9.69 18.64
C GLU A 282 28.39 8.93 18.53
#